data_AF-A0A511MV03-F1
#
_entry.id   AF-A0A511MV03-F1
#
_cell.length_a   1.000
_cell.length_b   1.000
_cell.length_c   1.000
_cell.angle_alpha   90.00
_cell.angle_beta   90.00
_cell.angle_gamma   90.00
#
_symmetry.space_group_name_H-M   'P 1'
#
loop_
_entity.id
_entity.type
_entity.pdbx_description
1 polymer ?
#
loop_
_entity_poly.entity_id
_entity_poly.type
_entity_poly.pdbx_seq_one_letter_code
_entity_poly.pdbx_strand_id
1 'polypeptide(L)'
;MGKSVSRVLAAAAFAGAVGICAAPSATAAPSIYEPSITPCSHQFRTPFEPARPGTSAYWSPFGTADIVCYDAGFGVSHYQRDPGGQWHAMNQLIPGNYFINIFGYNHLPA
;
A
#
# COMPACT_ATOMS: atom_id res chain seq x y z
N MET A 1 12.31 -21.32 62.28
CA MET A 1 11.77 -20.60 61.11
C MET A 1 12.12 -21.39 59.85
N GLY A 2 11.10 -21.81 59.08
CA GLY A 2 11.22 -22.25 57.67
C GLY A 2 11.75 -23.66 57.37
N LYS A 3 10.90 -24.69 57.43
CA LYS A 3 11.01 -25.95 56.65
C LYS A 3 10.84 -25.58 55.15
N SER A 4 11.39 -26.23 54.11
CA SER A 4 11.10 -27.60 53.63
C SER A 4 11.95 -27.85 52.35
N VAL A 5 12.64 -28.99 52.21
CA VAL A 5 12.28 -30.16 51.36
C VAL A 5 12.34 -29.95 49.84
N SER A 6 13.42 -30.51 49.30
CA SER A 6 13.72 -31.14 48.00
C SER A 6 12.59 -31.54 47.02
N ARG A 7 12.97 -31.54 45.72
CA ARG A 7 12.38 -32.22 44.53
C ARG A 7 11.14 -31.51 43.95
N VAL A 8 10.94 -31.34 42.64
CA VAL A 8 11.06 -32.28 41.51
C VAL A 8 11.15 -31.46 40.20
N LEU A 9 12.08 -31.82 39.30
CA LEU A 9 12.00 -31.51 37.87
C LEU A 9 10.72 -32.11 37.29
N ALA A 10 9.79 -31.29 36.84
CA ALA A 10 8.67 -31.73 36.00
C ALA A 10 8.71 -30.95 34.69
N ALA A 11 9.40 -31.54 33.71
CA ALA A 11 9.21 -31.24 32.31
C ALA A 11 7.75 -31.57 31.94
N ALA A 12 6.94 -30.54 31.69
CA ALA A 12 5.63 -30.71 31.08
C ALA A 12 5.78 -30.41 29.59
N ALA A 13 6.10 -31.45 28.81
CA ALA A 13 5.90 -31.44 27.38
C ALA A 13 4.38 -31.45 27.11
N PHE A 14 3.82 -30.29 26.77
CA PHE A 14 2.46 -30.23 26.24
C PHE A 14 2.50 -30.52 24.74
N ALA A 15 2.41 -31.80 24.41
CA ALA A 15 1.93 -32.24 23.11
C ALA A 15 0.40 -32.11 23.12
N GLY A 16 -0.11 -31.08 22.44
CA GLY A 16 -1.53 -30.86 22.25
C GLY A 16 -1.72 -29.94 21.06
N ALA A 17 -2.08 -30.51 19.92
CA ALA A 17 -2.40 -29.78 18.70
C ALA A 17 -3.47 -28.72 18.98
N VAL A 18 -3.26 -27.49 18.50
CA VAL A 18 -4.24 -26.53 17.96
C VAL A 18 -3.51 -25.22 17.68
N GLY A 19 -3.70 -24.69 16.48
CA GLY A 19 -3.36 -23.32 16.13
C GLY A 19 -2.09 -23.20 15.30
N ILE A 20 -2.25 -23.19 13.97
CA ILE A 20 -1.37 -22.40 13.12
C ILE A 20 -1.59 -20.95 13.58
N CYS A 21 -0.89 -20.52 14.62
CA CYS A 21 -0.78 -19.12 14.96
C CYS A 21 -0.08 -18.50 13.75
N ALA A 22 -0.84 -17.93 12.83
CA ALA A 22 -0.32 -16.94 11.92
C ALA A 22 0.26 -15.84 12.82
N ALA A 23 1.57 -15.92 13.09
CA ALA A 23 2.28 -14.81 13.68
C ALA A 23 1.96 -13.60 12.80
N PRO A 24 1.55 -12.46 13.37
CA PRO A 24 1.33 -11.28 12.56
C PRO A 24 2.62 -11.02 11.80
N SER A 25 2.57 -11.16 10.48
CA SER A 25 3.64 -10.73 9.62
C SER A 25 3.77 -9.23 9.85
N ALA A 26 4.74 -8.82 10.65
CA ALA A 26 5.11 -7.43 10.77
C ALA A 26 5.70 -7.03 9.42
N THR A 27 4.85 -6.57 8.51
CA THR A 27 5.30 -5.95 7.28
C THR A 27 6.02 -4.66 7.69
N ALA A 28 7.25 -4.49 7.22
CA ALA A 28 7.99 -3.26 7.47
C ALA A 28 7.17 -2.09 6.92
N ALA A 29 7.14 -0.98 7.67
CA ALA A 29 6.55 0.25 7.15
C ALA A 29 7.33 0.69 5.90
N PRO A 30 6.66 1.17 4.84
CA PRO A 30 7.33 1.65 3.64
C PRO A 30 8.32 2.77 3.99
N SER A 31 9.40 2.84 3.22
CA SER A 31 10.41 3.89 3.35
C SER A 31 10.93 4.29 1.97
N ILE A 32 11.67 5.39 1.88
CA ILE A 32 12.33 5.79 0.63
C ILE A 32 13.26 4.74 0.03
N TYR A 33 13.80 3.83 0.86
CA TYR A 33 14.67 2.75 0.40
C TYR A 33 13.89 1.50 -0.01
N GLU A 34 12.67 1.35 0.52
CA GLU A 34 11.79 0.20 0.28
C GLU A 34 10.35 0.72 0.12
N PRO A 35 10.04 1.37 -1.03
CA PRO A 35 8.72 1.91 -1.27
C PRO A 35 7.73 0.79 -1.62
N SER A 36 6.49 0.95 -1.19
CA SER A 36 5.39 0.06 -1.58
C SER A 36 4.69 0.61 -2.82
N ILE A 37 4.58 -0.22 -3.86
CA ILE A 37 3.88 0.10 -5.11
C ILE A 37 2.71 -0.86 -5.27
N THR A 38 1.49 -0.34 -5.31
CA THR A 38 0.28 -1.16 -5.44
C THR A 38 -0.68 -0.60 -6.49
N PRO A 39 -1.41 -1.45 -7.23
CA PRO A 39 -2.45 -0.98 -8.15
C PRO A 39 -3.60 -0.30 -7.39
N CYS A 40 -3.98 0.91 -7.80
CA CYS A 40 -5.08 1.63 -7.16
C CYS A 40 -5.99 2.42 -8.11
N SER A 41 -5.99 2.06 -9.41
CA SER A 41 -6.92 2.59 -10.42
C SER A 41 -8.39 2.59 -10.00
N HIS A 42 -8.81 1.60 -9.20
CA HIS A 42 -10.17 1.46 -8.71
C HIS A 42 -10.66 2.62 -7.82
N GLN A 43 -9.75 3.49 -7.35
CA GLN A 43 -10.06 4.68 -6.56
C GLN A 43 -10.37 5.90 -7.44
N PHE A 44 -10.18 5.80 -8.75
CA PHE A 44 -10.32 6.90 -9.69
C PHE A 44 -11.39 6.60 -10.74
N ARG A 45 -12.03 7.67 -11.21
CA ARG A 45 -12.87 7.66 -12.39
C ARG A 45 -12.57 8.86 -13.27
N THR A 46 -12.77 8.72 -14.57
CA THR A 46 -12.73 9.88 -15.48
C THR A 46 -14.00 10.72 -15.32
N PRO A 47 -14.00 11.99 -15.76
CA PRO A 47 -15.22 12.81 -15.79
C PRO A 47 -16.31 12.25 -16.72
N PHE A 48 -15.94 11.36 -17.64
CA PHE A 48 -16.85 10.74 -18.60
C PHE A 48 -17.50 9.47 -18.08
N GLU A 49 -17.00 8.91 -16.97
CA GLU A 49 -17.56 7.74 -16.32
C GLU A 49 -18.67 8.13 -15.32
N PRO A 50 -19.72 7.30 -15.16
CA PRO A 50 -20.74 7.49 -14.13
C PRO A 50 -20.11 7.62 -12.74
N ALA A 51 -20.69 8.49 -11.90
CA ALA A 51 -20.23 8.65 -10.53
C ALA A 51 -20.40 7.34 -9.74
N ARG A 52 -19.31 6.88 -9.14
CA ARG A 52 -19.29 5.68 -8.29
C ARG A 52 -18.89 6.06 -6.85
N PRO A 53 -19.58 5.53 -5.83
CA PRO A 53 -19.20 5.74 -4.43
C PRO A 53 -17.73 5.35 -4.17
N GLY A 54 -17.02 6.20 -3.43
CA GLY A 54 -15.62 5.96 -3.07
C GLY A 54 -14.60 6.18 -4.19
N THR A 55 -14.99 6.82 -5.30
CA THR A 55 -14.06 7.17 -6.40
C THR A 55 -13.88 8.68 -6.53
N SER A 56 -12.63 9.10 -6.74
CA SER A 56 -12.26 10.48 -7.05
C SER A 56 -12.32 10.72 -8.55
N ALA A 57 -12.94 11.82 -8.98
CA ALA A 57 -12.90 12.23 -10.37
C ALA A 57 -11.52 12.80 -10.71
N TYR A 58 -10.87 12.25 -11.73
CA TYR A 58 -9.52 12.60 -12.18
C TYR A 58 -9.48 12.65 -13.70
N TRP A 59 -8.77 13.63 -14.27
CA TRP A 59 -8.62 13.73 -15.71
C TRP A 59 -7.25 13.24 -16.17
N SER A 60 -7.25 12.30 -17.10
CA SER A 60 -6.07 11.85 -17.84
C SER A 60 -6.45 11.46 -19.27
N PRO A 61 -5.62 11.79 -20.27
CA PRO A 61 -5.82 11.34 -21.64
C PRO A 61 -5.64 9.82 -21.80
N PHE A 62 -5.05 9.15 -20.80
CA PHE A 62 -4.80 7.71 -20.79
C PHE A 62 -5.89 6.92 -20.05
N GLY A 63 -6.93 7.59 -19.56
CA GLY A 63 -8.00 6.97 -18.76
C GLY A 63 -7.53 6.69 -17.32
N THR A 64 -8.04 5.62 -16.71
CA THR A 64 -7.72 5.22 -15.33
C THR A 64 -6.88 3.94 -15.22
N ALA A 65 -6.50 3.34 -16.35
CA ALA A 65 -5.64 2.18 -16.37
C ALA A 65 -4.23 2.50 -15.83
N ASP A 66 -3.56 1.47 -15.29
CA ASP A 66 -2.16 1.52 -14.85
C ASP A 66 -1.82 2.65 -13.87
N ILE A 67 -2.80 2.99 -13.01
CA ILE A 67 -2.60 3.86 -11.85
C ILE A 67 -2.11 3.05 -10.66
N VAL A 68 -1.01 3.50 -10.07
CA VAL A 68 -0.39 2.93 -8.88
C VAL A 68 -0.34 3.93 -7.73
N CYS A 69 -0.43 3.37 -6.53
CA CYS A 69 -0.23 4.04 -5.26
C CYS A 69 1.20 3.74 -4.82
N TYR A 70 1.98 4.81 -4.67
CA TYR A 70 3.38 4.80 -4.26
C TYR A 70 3.48 5.34 -2.84
N ASP A 71 3.92 4.50 -1.91
CA ASP A 71 4.15 4.88 -0.52
C ASP A 71 5.63 4.70 -0.16
N ALA A 72 6.31 5.80 0.14
CA ALA A 72 7.70 5.84 0.58
C ALA A 72 7.84 6.23 2.07
N GLY A 73 6.77 6.12 2.86
CA GLY A 73 6.77 6.42 4.30
C GLY A 73 6.46 7.87 4.65
N PHE A 74 6.16 8.72 3.66
CA PHE A 74 5.77 10.13 3.85
C PHE A 74 4.33 10.45 3.40
N GLY A 75 3.58 9.42 2.98
CA GLY A 75 2.24 9.55 2.40
C GLY A 75 2.17 8.91 1.02
N VAL A 76 0.93 8.59 0.62
CA VAL A 76 0.66 7.90 -0.65
C VAL A 76 0.57 8.93 -1.78
N SER A 77 1.48 8.79 -2.75
CA SER A 77 1.45 9.49 -4.03
C SER A 77 0.84 8.60 -5.11
N HIS A 78 0.23 9.21 -6.13
CA HIS A 78 -0.44 8.46 -7.19
C HIS A 78 0.30 8.72 -8.51
N TYR A 79 0.56 7.65 -9.26
CA TYR A 79 1.25 7.72 -10.54
C TYR A 79 0.49 6.92 -11.58
N GLN A 80 0.47 7.40 -12.82
CA GLN A 80 -0.08 6.67 -13.95
C GLN A 80 1.01 6.34 -14.95
N ARG A 81 1.03 5.10 -15.45
CA ARG A 81 1.87 4.73 -16.58
C ARG A 81 1.13 4.96 -17.89
N ASP A 82 1.75 5.68 -18.82
CA ASP A 82 1.18 5.84 -20.16
C ASP A 82 1.43 4.60 -21.05
N PRO A 83 0.76 4.49 -22.20
CA PRO A 83 1.02 3.40 -23.16
C PRO A 83 2.44 3.38 -23.74
N GLY A 84 3.15 4.51 -23.68
CA GLY A 84 4.57 4.63 -24.05
C GLY A 84 5.53 4.14 -22.96
N GLY A 85 5.02 3.75 -21.80
CA GLY A 85 5.77 3.26 -20.66
C GLY A 85 6.31 4.35 -19.73
N GLN A 86 6.02 5.62 -19.97
CA GLN A 86 6.40 6.74 -19.13
C GLN A 86 5.50 6.86 -17.90
N TRP A 87 6.09 7.28 -16.78
CA TRP A 87 5.39 7.49 -15.53
C TRP A 87 5.01 8.94 -15.37
N HIS A 88 3.77 9.20 -14.98
CA HIS A 88 3.26 10.53 -14.77
C HIS A 88 2.81 10.68 -13.33
N ALA A 89 3.31 11.73 -12.65
CA ALA A 89 2.77 12.11 -11.36
C ALA A 89 1.32 12.55 -11.53
N MET A 90 0.43 11.97 -10.75
CA MET A 90 -0.92 12.48 -10.61
C MET A 90 -0.85 13.54 -9.52
N ASN A 91 -0.97 14.80 -9.92
CA ASN A 91 -0.86 15.89 -8.99
C ASN A 91 -2.09 15.97 -8.10
N GLN A 92 -1.83 16.30 -6.84
CA GLN A 92 -2.86 16.76 -5.92
C GLN A 92 -3.19 18.21 -6.27
N LEU A 93 -4.43 18.49 -6.61
CA LEU A 93 -4.98 19.83 -6.41
C LEU A 93 -6.24 19.70 -5.55
N ILE A 94 -6.33 20.68 -4.66
CA ILE A 94 -7.53 21.18 -3.96
C ILE A 94 -8.88 20.86 -4.63
N PRO A 95 -9.98 20.89 -3.86
CA PRO A 95 -11.26 20.30 -4.25
C PRO A 95 -11.61 20.46 -5.73
N GLY A 96 -11.66 19.33 -6.43
CA GLY A 96 -12.07 19.24 -7.83
C GLY A 96 -10.95 19.10 -8.86
N ASN A 97 -9.67 19.01 -8.48
CA ASN A 97 -8.62 18.92 -9.48
C ASN A 97 -7.57 17.85 -9.12
N TYR A 98 -7.58 16.77 -9.89
CA TYR A 98 -6.52 15.78 -9.89
C TYR A 98 -6.12 15.68 -11.35
N PHE A 99 -4.93 16.14 -11.69
CA PHE A 99 -4.45 16.28 -13.06
C PHE A 99 -3.14 15.53 -13.21
N ILE A 100 -2.91 14.99 -14.41
CA ILE A 100 -1.66 14.33 -14.75
C ILE A 100 -0.57 15.38 -15.03
N ASN A 101 0.63 15.19 -14.51
CA ASN A 101 1.79 15.87 -15.05
C ASN A 101 2.03 15.30 -16.47
N ILE A 102 1.93 16.16 -17.48
CA ILE A 102 2.05 15.76 -18.88
C ILE A 102 3.49 15.32 -19.20
N PHE A 103 4.48 15.84 -18.46
CA PHE A 103 5.86 15.38 -18.58
C PHE A 103 6.04 14.05 -17.85
N GLY A 104 6.36 13.02 -18.62
CA GLY A 104 6.62 11.68 -18.12
C GLY A 104 8.05 11.50 -17.61
N TYR A 105 8.21 10.56 -16.70
CA TYR A 105 9.48 10.08 -16.18
C TYR A 105 9.75 8.67 -16.70
N ASN A 106 11.00 8.37 -17.03
CA ASN A 106 11.41 7.02 -17.44
C ASN A 106 11.34 5.99 -16.28
N HIS A 107 11.21 6.45 -15.04
CA HIS A 107 11.11 5.65 -13.83
C HIS A 107 10.13 6.29 -12.86
N LEU A 108 9.59 5.51 -11.92
CA LEU A 108 8.84 6.08 -10.80
C LEU A 108 9.80 6.94 -9.95
N PRO A 109 9.47 8.21 -9.69
CA PRO A 109 10.29 9.06 -8.82
C PRO A 109 10.40 8.41 -7.43
N ALA A 110 11.63 8.15 -6.99
CA ALA A 110 11.93 7.62 -5.67
C ALA A 110 11.60 8.65 -4.57
#